data_AF-A0A075FAI0-F1
#
_entry.id   AF-A0A075FAI0-F1
#
_cell.length_a   1.000
_cell.length_b   1.000
_cell.length_c   1.000
_cell.angle_alpha   90.00
_cell.angle_beta   90.00
_cell.angle_gamma   90.00
#
_symmetry.space_group_name_H-M   'P 1'
#
loop_
_entity.id
_entity.type
_entity.pdbx_description
1 polymer ?
#
loop_
_entity_poly.entity_id
_entity_poly.type
_entity_poly.pdbx_seq_one_letter_code
_entity_poly.pdbx_strand_id
1 'polypeptide(L)'
;MSLPQQLRDESDFDQLPGNIPVTATIADIEEKKGFIDYFRFVIEVKTKGNSKYLIYRRYRQFFTLHQSLELKYSVEAQPGYYTCQLPVLPGKVFMGNKKEIAESRIPELNNYMKRLLCLPTWVLLDDLIRMFFYQTETDSQQVPRALRRLRPPTRKVKTVKPKTDLFSSPRAEAVFDFSGSGRLELNLKAGDVIFLLRRVNVDWLEGTVRD
;
A
#
# COMPACT_ATOMS: atom_id res chain seq x y z
N MET A 1 -18.14 -6.16 -28.60
CA MET A 1 -19.30 -5.90 -27.73
C MET A 1 -20.49 -5.61 -28.63
N SER A 2 -21.67 -6.16 -28.35
CA SER A 2 -22.88 -5.82 -29.10
C SER A 2 -23.38 -4.43 -28.67
N LEU A 3 -24.08 -3.71 -29.56
CA LEU A 3 -24.61 -2.37 -29.28
C LEU A 3 -25.49 -2.31 -28.01
N PRO A 4 -26.36 -3.31 -27.72
CA PRO A 4 -27.14 -3.33 -26.47
C PRO A 4 -26.28 -3.48 -25.22
N GLN A 5 -25.15 -4.18 -25.31
CA GLN A 5 -24.25 -4.37 -24.18
C GLN A 5 -23.46 -3.09 -23.88
N GLN A 6 -23.04 -2.35 -24.92
CA GLN A 6 -22.39 -1.04 -24.75
C GLN A 6 -23.31 -0.02 -24.07
N LEU A 7 -24.57 0.08 -24.51
CA LEU A 7 -25.54 1.00 -23.90
C LEU A 7 -25.81 0.68 -22.42
N ARG A 8 -25.82 -0.62 -22.07
CA ARG A 8 -25.99 -1.06 -20.69
C ARG A 8 -24.76 -0.71 -19.84
N ASP A 9 -23.57 -0.97 -20.35
CA ASP A 9 -22.32 -0.65 -19.66
C ASP A 9 -22.16 0.88 -19.47
N GLU A 10 -22.56 1.69 -20.44
CA GLU A 10 -22.60 3.15 -20.33
C GLU A 10 -23.58 3.61 -19.25
N SER A 11 -24.81 3.10 -19.26
CA SER A 11 -25.81 3.41 -18.23
C SER A 11 -25.33 3.02 -16.83
N ASP A 12 -24.74 1.83 -16.67
CA ASP A 12 -24.22 1.36 -15.38
C ASP A 12 -23.05 2.24 -14.91
N PHE A 13 -22.18 2.68 -15.82
CA PHE A 13 -21.10 3.61 -15.52
C PHE A 13 -21.63 4.99 -15.13
N ASP A 14 -22.67 5.51 -15.78
CA ASP A 14 -23.27 6.82 -15.48
C ASP A 14 -23.92 6.90 -14.10
N GLN A 15 -24.42 5.77 -13.58
CA GLN A 15 -24.98 5.68 -12.23
C GLN A 15 -23.92 5.66 -11.12
N LEU A 16 -22.63 5.48 -11.46
CA LEU A 16 -21.57 5.42 -10.48
C LEU A 16 -21.34 6.76 -9.74
N PRO A 17 -21.11 6.71 -8.42
CA PRO A 17 -20.61 7.85 -7.65
C PRO A 17 -19.39 8.53 -8.29
N GLY A 18 -19.37 9.87 -8.26
CA GLY A 18 -18.28 10.66 -8.86
C GLY A 18 -16.90 10.44 -8.23
N ASN A 19 -16.83 9.92 -7.01
CA ASN A 19 -15.58 9.64 -6.31
C ASN A 19 -14.93 8.29 -6.70
N ILE A 20 -15.54 7.52 -7.60
CA ILE A 20 -14.98 6.23 -8.02
C ILE A 20 -13.70 6.44 -8.83
N PRO A 21 -12.60 5.72 -8.49
CA PRO A 21 -11.36 5.78 -9.24
C PRO A 21 -11.55 5.19 -10.64
N VAL A 22 -11.18 5.95 -11.66
CA VAL A 22 -11.26 5.52 -13.08
C VAL A 22 -9.87 5.24 -13.64
N THR A 23 -8.88 6.03 -13.23
CA THR A 23 -7.48 5.80 -13.63
C THR A 23 -6.56 5.96 -12.44
N ALA A 24 -5.50 5.16 -12.41
CA ALA A 24 -4.43 5.27 -11.42
C ALA A 24 -3.08 5.02 -12.08
N THR A 25 -2.12 5.92 -11.87
CA THR A 25 -0.78 5.87 -12.46
C THR A 25 0.28 6.30 -11.45
N ILE A 26 1.38 5.57 -11.38
CA ILE A 26 2.53 5.94 -10.55
C ILE A 26 3.19 7.18 -11.13
N ALA A 27 3.26 8.24 -10.34
CA ALA A 27 3.88 9.52 -10.69
C ALA A 27 5.33 9.64 -10.18
N ASP A 28 5.65 9.04 -9.03
CA ASP A 28 6.98 9.08 -8.44
C ASP A 28 7.18 7.91 -7.45
N ILE A 29 8.42 7.71 -6.98
CA ILE A 29 8.76 6.78 -5.91
C ILE A 29 9.47 7.54 -4.78
N GLU A 30 8.98 7.37 -3.56
CA GLU A 30 9.59 7.91 -2.36
C GLU A 30 10.26 6.84 -1.50
N GLU A 31 11.56 7.01 -1.26
CA GLU A 31 12.28 6.29 -0.21
C GLU A 31 11.94 6.86 1.17
N LYS A 32 11.34 6.05 2.03
CA LYS A 32 11.16 6.36 3.45
C LYS A 32 12.27 5.68 4.23
N LYS A 33 13.16 6.51 4.78
CA LYS A 33 14.24 6.10 5.68
C LYS A 33 13.71 6.04 7.11
N GLY A 34 13.97 4.94 7.81
CA GLY A 34 13.48 4.68 9.15
C GLY A 34 14.12 3.42 9.73
N PHE A 35 13.40 2.69 10.58
CA PHE A 35 13.90 1.40 11.09
C PHE A 35 14.07 0.34 10.01
N ILE A 36 13.18 0.37 9.04
CA ILE A 36 13.27 -0.43 7.82
C ILE A 36 13.12 0.55 6.68
N ASP A 37 14.15 0.63 5.84
CA ASP A 37 14.05 1.40 4.61
C ASP A 37 13.12 0.69 3.63
N TYR A 38 12.14 1.41 3.12
CA TYR A 38 11.22 0.92 2.11
C TYR A 38 10.83 2.04 1.14
N PHE A 39 10.38 1.61 -0.03
CA PHE A 39 9.86 2.49 -1.07
C PHE A 39 8.33 2.53 -1.02
N ARG A 40 7.78 3.74 -1.18
CA ARG A 40 6.36 3.98 -1.43
C ARG A 40 6.21 4.54 -2.84
N PHE A 41 5.21 4.05 -3.54
CA PHE A 41 4.77 4.56 -4.82
C PHE A 41 3.83 5.74 -4.57
N VAL A 42 4.12 6.86 -5.22
CA VAL A 42 3.24 8.02 -5.30
C VAL A 42 2.34 7.79 -6.51
N ILE A 43 1.05 7.62 -6.27
CA ILE A 43 0.09 7.22 -7.30
C ILE A 43 -0.88 8.38 -7.50
N GLU A 44 -0.96 8.88 -8.73
CA GLU A 44 -2.01 9.80 -9.15
C GLU A 44 -3.26 9.00 -9.49
N VAL A 45 -4.36 9.33 -8.80
CA VAL A 45 -5.69 8.75 -9.05
C VAL A 45 -6.59 9.83 -9.63
N LYS A 46 -7.30 9.49 -10.70
CA LYS A 46 -8.36 10.32 -11.26
C LYS A 46 -9.69 9.62 -11.08
N THR A 47 -10.66 10.33 -10.54
CA THR A 47 -12.01 9.84 -10.33
C THR A 47 -12.93 10.20 -11.48
N LYS A 48 -14.09 9.55 -11.57
CA LYS A 48 -15.15 9.86 -12.54
C LYS A 48 -15.56 11.34 -12.50
N GLY A 49 -15.65 11.94 -11.32
CA GLY A 49 -15.99 13.36 -11.12
C GLY A 49 -14.86 14.34 -11.43
N ASN A 50 -13.90 13.95 -12.29
CA ASN A 50 -12.73 14.74 -12.70
C ASN A 50 -11.80 15.23 -11.58
N SER A 51 -12.00 14.78 -10.34
CA SER A 51 -11.08 15.05 -9.25
C SER A 51 -9.79 14.25 -9.40
N LYS A 52 -8.67 14.85 -9.00
CA LYS A 52 -7.34 14.24 -9.01
C LYS A 52 -6.71 14.38 -7.65
N TYR A 53 -6.10 13.31 -7.16
CA TYR A 53 -5.37 13.31 -5.91
C TYR A 53 -4.21 12.32 -5.95
N LEU A 54 -3.31 12.46 -4.98
CA LEU A 54 -2.17 11.58 -4.81
C LEU A 54 -2.39 10.68 -3.59
N ILE A 55 -2.09 9.40 -3.75
CA ILE A 55 -2.05 8.42 -2.66
C ILE A 55 -0.66 7.80 -2.57
N TYR A 56 -0.29 7.35 -1.38
CA TYR A 56 1.01 6.77 -1.11
C TYR A 56 0.84 5.32 -0.66
N ARG A 57 1.32 4.37 -1.48
CA ARG A 57 1.20 2.94 -1.19
C ARG A 57 2.54 2.23 -1.32
N ARG A 58 2.82 1.27 -0.43
CA ARG A 58 3.97 0.36 -0.57
C ARG A 58 3.55 -0.93 -1.26
N TYR A 59 4.48 -1.61 -1.92
CA TYR A 59 4.20 -2.87 -2.62
C TYR A 59 3.46 -3.92 -1.76
N ARG A 60 3.79 -4.04 -0.47
CA ARG A 60 3.07 -4.96 0.45
C ARG A 60 1.56 -4.70 0.50
N GLN A 61 1.11 -3.45 0.38
CA GLN A 61 -0.32 -3.13 0.39
C GLN A 61 -1.02 -3.62 -0.88
N PHE A 62 -0.36 -3.53 -2.04
CA PHE A 62 -0.88 -4.16 -3.28
C PHE A 62 -1.02 -5.67 -3.10
N PHE A 63 -0.01 -6.30 -2.51
CA PHE A 63 -0.02 -7.73 -2.28
C PHE A 63 -1.15 -8.16 -1.33
N THR A 64 -1.35 -7.44 -0.22
CA THR A 64 -2.46 -7.70 0.72
C THR A 64 -3.83 -7.49 0.07
N LEU A 65 -3.99 -6.44 -0.74
CA LEU A 65 -5.22 -6.22 -1.51
C LEU A 65 -5.47 -7.41 -2.44
N HIS A 66 -4.47 -7.80 -3.23
CA HIS A 66 -4.61 -8.87 -4.21
C HIS A 66 -5.00 -10.20 -3.57
N GLN A 67 -4.33 -10.59 -2.48
CA GLN A 67 -4.70 -11.80 -1.73
C GLN A 67 -6.13 -11.75 -1.20
N SER A 68 -6.57 -10.59 -0.70
CA SER A 68 -7.93 -10.42 -0.19
C SER A 68 -8.97 -10.53 -1.32
N LEU A 69 -8.65 -9.99 -2.50
CA LEU A 69 -9.50 -10.11 -3.69
C LEU A 69 -9.52 -11.55 -4.21
N GLU A 70 -8.38 -12.23 -4.26
CA GLU A 70 -8.31 -13.65 -4.66
C GLU A 70 -9.19 -14.50 -3.75
N LEU A 71 -9.05 -14.36 -2.42
CA LEU A 71 -9.89 -15.10 -1.47
C LEU A 71 -11.40 -14.83 -1.66
N LYS A 72 -11.77 -13.61 -2.04
CA LYS A 72 -13.18 -13.21 -2.21
C LYS A 72 -13.77 -13.66 -3.55
N TYR A 73 -12.98 -13.63 -4.62
CA TYR A 73 -13.43 -13.84 -5.99
C TYR A 73 -12.95 -15.17 -6.61
N SER A 74 -12.25 -16.01 -5.84
CA SER A 74 -11.83 -17.35 -6.31
C SER A 74 -13.04 -18.24 -6.61
N VAL A 75 -12.89 -19.09 -7.62
CA VAL A 75 -13.92 -20.03 -8.11
C VAL A 75 -14.38 -21.00 -7.01
N GLU A 76 -13.51 -21.28 -6.05
CA GLU A 76 -13.76 -22.19 -4.92
C GLU A 76 -14.58 -21.55 -3.79
N ALA A 77 -14.80 -20.23 -3.81
CA ALA A 77 -15.41 -19.52 -2.69
C ALA A 77 -16.91 -19.80 -2.55
N GLN A 78 -17.69 -19.93 -3.64
CA GLN A 78 -19.08 -20.41 -3.69
C GLN A 78 -19.55 -20.60 -5.15
N PRO A 79 -20.17 -21.74 -5.54
CA PRO A 79 -20.77 -21.90 -6.86
C PRO A 79 -22.07 -21.08 -6.95
N GLY A 80 -22.01 -19.87 -7.54
CA GLY A 80 -23.20 -19.07 -7.84
C GLY A 80 -23.06 -17.56 -7.68
N TYR A 81 -21.98 -17.07 -7.06
CA TYR A 81 -21.71 -15.63 -6.96
C TYR A 81 -20.53 -15.23 -7.85
N TYR A 82 -20.68 -14.06 -8.45
CA TYR A 82 -19.88 -13.45 -9.50
C TYR A 82 -18.37 -13.80 -9.48
N THR A 83 -17.94 -14.70 -10.37
CA THR A 83 -16.51 -14.98 -10.58
C THR A 83 -15.89 -13.85 -11.40
N CYS A 84 -14.67 -13.44 -11.04
CA CYS A 84 -13.94 -12.40 -11.75
C CYS A 84 -12.50 -12.84 -12.00
N GLN A 85 -12.02 -12.67 -13.24
CA GLN A 85 -10.61 -12.86 -13.54
C GLN A 85 -9.81 -11.66 -13.03
N LEU A 86 -9.06 -11.87 -11.95
CA LEU A 86 -8.21 -10.84 -11.38
C LEU A 86 -6.91 -10.67 -12.20
N PRO A 87 -6.37 -9.45 -12.29
CA PRO A 87 -5.08 -9.21 -12.95
C PRO A 87 -3.94 -9.82 -12.13
N VAL A 88 -2.91 -10.29 -12.83
CA VAL A 88 -1.70 -10.85 -12.21
C VAL A 88 -0.90 -9.76 -11.51
N LEU A 89 -0.55 -9.99 -10.25
CA LEU A 89 0.40 -9.16 -9.50
C LEU A 89 1.78 -9.85 -9.46
N PRO A 90 2.90 -9.12 -9.64
CA PRO A 90 4.24 -9.67 -9.45
C PRO A 90 4.38 -10.32 -8.07
N GLY A 91 5.19 -11.36 -7.96
CA GLY A 91 5.44 -12.06 -6.69
C GLY A 91 6.37 -11.31 -5.74
N LYS A 92 6.47 -11.84 -4.51
CA LYS A 92 7.44 -11.33 -3.51
C LYS A 92 8.86 -11.61 -3.97
N VAL A 93 9.70 -10.58 -3.87
CA VAL A 93 11.15 -10.67 -4.10
C VAL A 93 11.82 -10.53 -2.74
N PHE A 94 12.58 -11.55 -2.34
CA PHE A 94 13.20 -11.63 -1.02
C PHE A 94 14.65 -11.11 -0.99
N MET A 95 15.30 -10.98 -2.15
CA MET A 95 16.72 -10.63 -2.28
C MET A 95 16.91 -9.63 -3.42
N GLY A 96 17.84 -8.68 -3.26
CA GLY A 96 18.23 -7.69 -4.28
C GLY A 96 18.18 -6.23 -3.82
N ASN A 97 18.60 -5.32 -4.72
CA ASN A 97 18.59 -3.88 -4.44
C ASN A 97 17.16 -3.33 -4.39
N LYS A 98 16.75 -2.84 -3.22
CA LYS A 98 15.37 -2.34 -2.99
C LYS A 98 14.95 -1.24 -3.95
N LYS A 99 15.89 -0.37 -4.38
CA LYS A 99 15.60 0.73 -5.29
C LYS A 99 15.27 0.21 -6.69
N GLU A 100 16.16 -0.62 -7.24
CA GLU A 100 15.98 -1.25 -8.56
C GLU A 100 14.70 -2.08 -8.61
N ILE A 101 14.42 -2.86 -7.55
CA ILE A 101 13.17 -3.62 -7.43
C ILE A 101 11.94 -2.71 -7.43
N ALA A 102 12.01 -1.53 -6.80
CA ALA A 102 10.90 -0.59 -6.82
C ALA A 102 10.71 0.02 -8.21
N GLU A 103 11.78 0.39 -8.90
CA GLU A 103 11.75 0.95 -10.25
C GLU A 103 11.26 -0.07 -11.28
N SER A 104 11.71 -1.33 -11.21
CA SER A 104 11.26 -2.40 -12.11
C SER A 104 9.77 -2.71 -11.98
N ARG A 105 9.19 -2.49 -10.79
CA ARG A 105 7.77 -2.72 -10.51
C ARG A 105 6.84 -1.63 -11.03
N ILE A 106 7.35 -0.44 -11.40
CA ILE A 106 6.50 0.66 -11.89
C ILE A 106 5.60 0.22 -13.05
N PRO A 107 6.12 -0.32 -14.18
CA PRO A 107 5.28 -0.73 -15.30
C PRO A 107 4.30 -1.84 -14.93
N GLU A 108 4.73 -2.79 -14.10
CA GLU A 108 3.90 -3.92 -13.65
C GLU A 108 2.72 -3.45 -12.80
N LEU A 109 2.97 -2.56 -11.83
CA LEU A 109 1.95 -1.99 -10.96
C LEU A 109 1.00 -1.05 -11.72
N ASN A 110 1.50 -0.29 -12.68
CA ASN A 110 0.65 0.52 -13.55
C ASN A 110 -0.31 -0.35 -14.38
N ASN A 111 0.19 -1.45 -14.96
CA ASN A 111 -0.64 -2.39 -15.70
C ASN A 111 -1.65 -3.10 -14.78
N TYR A 112 -1.22 -3.50 -13.57
CA TYR A 112 -2.10 -4.09 -12.57
C TYR A 112 -3.25 -3.15 -12.20
N MET A 113 -2.96 -1.90 -11.83
CA MET A 113 -3.99 -0.91 -11.47
C MET A 113 -4.91 -0.61 -12.65
N LYS A 114 -4.35 -0.46 -13.86
CA LYS A 114 -5.16 -0.25 -15.08
C LYS A 114 -6.15 -1.39 -15.28
N ARG A 115 -5.71 -2.64 -15.20
CA ARG A 115 -6.59 -3.81 -15.37
C ARG A 115 -7.60 -3.94 -14.23
N LEU A 116 -7.18 -3.64 -13.00
CA LEU A 116 -8.05 -3.68 -11.82
C LEU A 116 -9.19 -2.66 -11.91
N LEU A 117 -8.90 -1.45 -12.40
CA LEU A 117 -9.90 -0.39 -12.60
C LEU A 117 -10.75 -0.58 -13.87
N CYS A 118 -10.40 -1.54 -14.72
CA CYS A 118 -11.21 -1.97 -15.87
C CYS A 118 -12.07 -3.21 -15.55
N LEU A 119 -12.09 -3.68 -14.29
CA LEU A 119 -12.98 -4.75 -13.87
C LEU A 119 -14.44 -4.27 -13.86
N PRO A 120 -15.42 -5.20 -13.84
CA PRO A 120 -16.83 -4.85 -13.80
C PRO A 120 -17.19 -3.90 -12.66
N THR A 121 -18.19 -3.07 -12.89
CA THR A 121 -18.61 -2.01 -11.98
C THR A 121 -18.91 -2.48 -10.56
N TRP A 122 -19.50 -3.66 -10.41
CA TRP A 122 -19.79 -4.27 -9.11
C TRP A 122 -18.52 -4.66 -8.33
N VAL A 123 -17.41 -4.98 -9.02
CA VAL A 123 -16.08 -5.18 -8.40
C VAL A 123 -15.48 -3.84 -8.00
N LEU A 124 -15.61 -2.80 -8.82
CA LEU A 124 -15.10 -1.46 -8.49
C LEU A 124 -15.80 -0.84 -7.27
N LEU A 125 -17.04 -1.24 -7.02
CA LEU A 125 -17.81 -0.85 -5.84
C LEU A 125 -17.41 -1.62 -4.58
N ASP A 126 -16.55 -2.63 -4.67
CA ASP A 126 -16.02 -3.36 -3.53
C ASP A 126 -15.22 -2.45 -2.58
N ASP A 127 -15.51 -2.56 -1.29
CA ASP A 127 -14.85 -1.78 -0.25
C ASP A 127 -13.31 -1.96 -0.26
N LEU A 128 -12.79 -3.14 -0.59
CA LEU A 128 -11.35 -3.38 -0.66
C LEU A 128 -10.68 -2.49 -1.71
N ILE A 129 -11.27 -2.40 -2.90
CA ILE A 129 -10.76 -1.57 -4.00
C ILE A 129 -10.96 -0.09 -3.66
N ARG A 130 -12.16 0.27 -3.20
CA ARG A 130 -12.48 1.66 -2.84
C ARG A 130 -11.53 2.19 -1.76
N MET A 131 -11.34 1.45 -0.68
CA MET A 131 -10.47 1.84 0.44
C MET A 131 -9.00 1.86 0.02
N PHE A 132 -8.57 1.00 -0.90
CA PHE A 132 -7.20 1.03 -1.41
C PHE A 132 -6.89 2.32 -2.15
N PHE A 133 -7.79 2.75 -3.05
CA PHE A 133 -7.63 3.97 -3.85
C PHE A 133 -8.08 5.25 -3.15
N TYR A 134 -8.79 5.16 -2.01
CA TYR A 134 -9.22 6.32 -1.25
C TYR A 134 -8.04 7.16 -0.72
N GLN A 135 -8.17 8.49 -0.78
CA GLN A 135 -7.18 9.40 -0.20
C GLN A 135 -7.34 9.45 1.33
N THR A 136 -6.39 8.85 2.06
CA THR A 136 -6.41 8.90 3.53
C THR A 136 -5.96 10.28 4.03
N GLU A 137 -6.23 10.59 5.30
CA GLU A 137 -5.73 11.80 5.95
C GLU A 137 -4.19 11.90 5.89
N THR A 138 -3.50 10.76 5.96
CA THR A 138 -2.04 10.73 5.86
C THR A 138 -1.55 11.03 4.44
N ASP A 139 -2.36 10.74 3.42
CA ASP A 139 -2.06 11.05 2.02
C ASP A 139 -2.26 12.54 1.76
N SER A 140 -3.33 13.15 2.27
CA SER A 140 -3.65 14.57 2.06
C SER A 140 -2.65 15.53 2.73
N GLN A 141 -2.08 15.13 3.86
CA GLN A 141 -1.03 15.91 4.54
C GLN A 141 0.34 15.80 3.86
N GLN A 142 0.55 14.79 3.02
CA GLN A 142 1.83 14.58 2.34
C GLN A 142 1.92 15.40 1.06
N VAL A 143 2.98 16.21 0.98
CA VAL A 143 3.36 16.91 -0.25
C VAL A 143 4.48 16.12 -0.92
N PRO A 144 4.35 15.73 -2.21
CA PRO A 144 5.37 15.00 -2.95
C PRO A 144 6.74 15.66 -2.84
N ARG A 145 7.78 14.85 -2.61
CA ARG A 145 9.17 15.35 -2.53
C ARG A 145 9.60 16.14 -3.77
N ALA A 146 9.17 15.76 -4.97
CA ALA A 146 9.47 16.50 -6.19
C ALA A 146 8.99 17.96 -6.12
N LEU A 147 7.77 18.20 -5.62
CA LEU A 147 7.22 19.55 -5.44
C LEU A 147 7.91 20.32 -4.31
N ARG A 148 8.43 19.63 -3.28
CA ARG A 148 9.21 20.28 -2.22
C ARG A 148 10.57 20.81 -2.72
N ARG A 149 11.21 20.09 -3.66
CA ARG A 149 12.51 20.51 -4.24
C ARG A 149 12.40 21.75 -5.11
N LEU A 150 11.22 22.00 -5.69
CA LEU A 150 10.96 23.16 -6.56
C LEU A 150 10.68 24.44 -5.77
N ARG A 151 10.37 24.37 -4.47
CA ARG A 151 10.21 25.58 -3.66
C ARG A 151 11.58 26.07 -3.18
N PRO A 152 11.89 27.38 -3.31
CA PRO A 152 13.04 27.97 -2.64
C PRO A 152 12.98 27.64 -1.14
N PRO A 153 14.12 27.43 -0.46
CA PRO A 153 14.15 27.15 0.97
C PRO A 153 13.72 28.39 1.75
N THR A 154 12.42 28.60 1.82
CA THR A 154 11.81 29.61 2.68
C THR A 154 11.90 29.10 4.11
N ARG A 155 12.54 29.91 4.96
CA ARG A 155 12.71 29.82 6.41
C ARG A 155 12.23 28.50 7.02
N LYS A 156 13.19 27.66 7.46
CA LYS A 156 12.94 26.41 8.20
C LYS A 156 11.95 26.66 9.34
N VAL A 157 10.67 26.44 9.10
CA VAL A 157 9.70 26.24 10.17
C VAL A 157 10.18 24.96 10.85
N LYS A 158 10.52 25.05 12.14
CA LYS A 158 10.78 23.88 12.98
C LYS A 158 9.49 23.06 12.98
N THR A 159 9.34 22.17 12.02
CA THR A 159 8.36 21.10 12.07
C THR A 159 8.80 20.24 13.25
N VAL A 160 8.08 20.37 14.36
CA VAL A 160 8.14 19.44 15.47
C VAL A 160 7.96 18.07 14.84
N LYS A 161 9.00 17.21 14.90
CA LYS A 161 8.86 15.83 14.45
C LYS A 161 7.68 15.27 15.24
N PRO A 162 6.58 14.84 14.60
CA PRO A 162 5.50 14.22 15.33
C PRO A 162 6.11 13.05 16.10
N LYS A 163 5.88 13.02 17.41
CA LYS A 163 6.25 11.88 18.25
C LYS A 163 5.62 10.67 17.56
N THR A 164 6.45 9.75 17.10
CA THR A 164 5.99 8.49 16.51
C THR A 164 5.13 7.80 17.55
N ASP A 165 3.82 7.76 17.33
CA ASP A 165 2.92 6.98 18.17
C ASP A 165 3.47 5.56 18.24
N LEU A 166 3.73 5.08 19.45
CA LEU A 166 4.25 3.73 19.72
C LEU A 166 3.42 2.63 19.03
N PHE A 167 2.14 2.91 18.75
CA PHE A 167 1.25 2.02 18.02
C PHE A 167 1.52 1.93 16.52
N SER A 168 2.18 2.94 15.93
CA SER A 168 2.62 2.97 14.52
C SER A 168 4.04 2.43 14.32
N SER A 169 4.77 2.18 15.41
CA SER A 169 6.12 1.62 15.36
C SER A 169 6.10 0.21 14.78
N PRO A 170 7.12 -0.18 13.99
CA PRO A 170 7.23 -1.53 13.45
C PRO A 170 7.20 -2.56 14.57
N ARG A 171 6.51 -3.69 14.33
CA ARG A 171 6.42 -4.79 15.31
C ARG A 171 6.97 -6.06 14.70
N ALA A 172 7.52 -6.91 15.55
CA ALA A 172 7.93 -8.26 15.24
C ALA A 172 7.23 -9.23 16.20
N GLU A 173 7.08 -10.48 15.78
CA GLU A 173 6.60 -11.57 16.63
C GLU A 173 7.76 -12.55 16.81
N ALA A 174 8.01 -12.96 18.05
CA ALA A 174 9.03 -13.95 18.35
C ALA A 174 8.58 -15.32 17.83
N VAL A 175 9.36 -15.92 16.93
CA VAL A 175 9.07 -17.26 16.37
C VAL A 175 9.56 -18.37 17.31
N PHE A 176 10.57 -18.08 18.11
CA PHE A 176 11.19 -19.00 19.07
C PHE A 176 11.43 -18.32 20.40
N ASP A 177 11.52 -19.12 21.46
CA ASP A 177 12.01 -18.66 22.76
C ASP A 177 13.46 -18.18 22.63
N PHE A 178 13.75 -17.02 23.18
CA PHE A 178 15.10 -16.44 23.22
C PHE A 178 15.42 -16.00 24.65
N SER A 179 16.50 -16.54 25.20
CA SER A 179 17.01 -16.14 26.51
C SER A 179 18.25 -15.28 26.30
N GLY A 180 18.13 -13.99 26.63
CA GLY A 180 19.22 -13.03 26.56
C GLY A 180 20.36 -13.44 27.48
N SER A 181 21.56 -13.51 26.92
CA SER A 181 22.80 -13.81 27.63
C SER A 181 23.32 -12.62 28.43
N GLY A 182 22.95 -11.40 28.03
CA GLY A 182 23.38 -10.14 28.65
C GLY A 182 22.23 -9.31 29.23
N ARG A 183 22.56 -8.38 30.15
CA ARG A 183 21.58 -7.45 30.77
C ARG A 183 20.88 -6.50 29.78
N LEU A 184 21.43 -6.36 28.57
CA LEU A 184 20.92 -5.50 27.51
C LEU A 184 20.10 -6.27 26.45
N GLU A 185 20.04 -7.60 26.56
CA GLU A 185 19.27 -8.45 25.65
C GLU A 185 17.89 -8.71 26.25
N LEU A 186 16.84 -8.66 25.43
CA LEU A 186 15.51 -9.02 25.88
C LEU A 186 15.36 -10.54 25.96
N ASN A 187 14.66 -10.99 27.00
CA ASN A 187 14.14 -12.35 27.05
C ASN A 187 12.78 -12.37 26.35
N LEU A 188 12.59 -13.34 25.46
CA LEU A 188 11.40 -13.46 24.63
C LEU A 188 10.88 -14.90 24.69
N LYS A 189 9.55 -15.04 24.68
CA LYS A 189 8.85 -16.30 24.43
C LYS A 189 8.28 -16.32 23.03
N ALA A 190 8.21 -17.50 22.43
CA ALA A 190 7.55 -17.68 21.14
C ALA A 190 6.10 -17.18 21.22
N GLY A 191 5.72 -16.30 20.28
CA GLY A 191 4.45 -15.58 20.26
C GLY A 191 4.51 -14.15 20.83
N ASP A 192 5.60 -13.74 21.46
CA ASP A 192 5.72 -12.38 22.01
C ASP A 192 5.74 -11.32 20.90
N VAL A 193 4.94 -10.26 21.09
CA VAL A 193 4.90 -9.11 20.18
C VAL A 193 5.88 -8.03 20.66
N ILE A 194 6.92 -7.82 19.86
CA ILE A 194 8.02 -6.90 20.14
C ILE A 194 7.81 -5.62 19.35
N PHE A 195 7.79 -4.47 20.03
CA PHE A 195 7.82 -3.15 19.39
C PHE A 195 9.26 -2.80 19.06
N LEU A 196 9.58 -2.68 17.78
CA LEU A 196 10.93 -2.37 17.31
C LEU A 196 11.24 -0.88 17.53
N LEU A 197 12.33 -0.62 18.25
CA LEU A 197 12.78 0.71 18.65
C LEU A 197 13.96 1.22 17.85
N ARG A 198 14.91 0.37 17.44
CA ARG A 198 15.94 0.69 16.45
C ARG A 198 16.63 -0.54 15.88
N ARG A 199 17.25 -0.39 14.71
CA ARG A 199 18.20 -1.38 14.20
C ARG A 199 19.57 -1.10 14.80
N VAL A 200 20.17 -2.10 15.45
CA VAL A 200 21.52 -2.00 16.03
C VAL A 200 22.55 -2.30 14.95
N ASN A 201 22.40 -3.42 14.24
CA ASN A 201 23.26 -3.82 13.12
C ASN A 201 22.50 -4.78 12.17
N VAL A 202 23.23 -5.53 11.33
CA VAL A 202 22.62 -6.45 10.35
C VAL A 202 21.79 -7.53 11.04
N ASP A 203 22.30 -8.08 12.16
CA ASP A 203 21.75 -9.24 12.85
C ASP A 203 20.93 -8.89 14.10
N TRP A 204 21.09 -7.68 14.64
CA TRP A 204 20.51 -7.24 15.91
C TRP A 204 19.56 -6.06 15.78
N LEU A 205 18.42 -6.18 16.44
CA LEU A 205 17.36 -5.19 16.57
C LEU A 205 17.16 -4.86 18.06
N GLU A 206 16.94 -3.60 18.36
CA GLU A 206 16.47 -3.15 19.67
C GLU A 206 14.95 -3.03 19.61
N GLY A 207 14.28 -3.58 20.62
CA GLY A 207 12.84 -3.50 20.77
C GLY A 207 12.43 -3.42 22.23
N THR A 208 11.12 -3.36 22.47
CA THR A 208 10.53 -3.45 23.79
C THR A 208 9.29 -4.34 23.70
N VAL A 209 9.10 -5.21 24.69
CA VAL A 209 7.86 -5.96 24.87
C VAL A 209 7.03 -5.15 25.87
N ARG A 210 5.73 -4.97 25.60
CA ARG A 210 4.81 -4.46 26.63
C ARG A 210 4.34 -5.67 27.43
N ASP A 211 4.55 -5.62 28.75
CA ASP A 211 3.87 -6.50 29.71
C ASP A 211 2.34 -6.31 29.64
#